data_AF-A0A518XE33-F1
#
_entry.id   AF-A0A518XE33-F1
#
_cell.length_a   1.000
_cell.length_b   1.000
_cell.length_c   1.000
_cell.angle_alpha   90.00
_cell.angle_beta   90.00
_cell.angle_gamma   90.00
#
_symmetry.space_group_name_H-M   'P 1'
#
loop_
_entity.id
_entity.type
_entity.pdbx_description
1 polymer ?
#
loop_
_entity_poly.entity_id
_entity_poly.type
_entity_poly.pdbx_seq_one_letter_code
_entity_poly.pdbx_strand_id
1 'polypeptide(L)' 'MPQSSRYSDARVEQLLAQLAQVLEKDKAPTDLSLMVLGNMVTNLINTDVAPAQRRSLARSFAEALQSSVRDDNAH' A
#
# COMPACT_ATOMS: atom_id res chain seq x y z
N MET A 1 16.79 0.86 -17.32
CA MET A 1 17.30 -0.39 -16.70
C MET A 1 16.16 -0.96 -15.88
N PRO A 2 15.80 -2.26 -16.01
CA PRO A 2 14.75 -2.82 -15.19
C PRO A 2 15.25 -2.80 -13.74
N GLN A 3 14.55 -2.06 -12.89
CA GLN A 3 14.71 -2.18 -11.45
C GLN A 3 14.34 -3.62 -11.13
N SER A 4 15.34 -4.49 -10.95
CA SER A 4 15.12 -5.85 -10.48
C SER A 4 14.41 -5.71 -9.14
N SER A 5 13.10 -5.97 -9.14
CA SER A 5 12.30 -5.93 -7.92
C SER A 5 13.01 -6.84 -6.91
N ARG A 6 13.34 -6.30 -5.74
CA ARG A 6 13.99 -7.06 -4.66
C ARG A 6 13.15 -8.25 -4.19
N TYR A 7 11.91 -8.34 -4.64
CA TYR A 7 10.95 -9.39 -4.34
C TYR A 7 10.43 -10.00 -5.65
N SER A 8 10.18 -11.31 -5.67
CA SER A 8 9.53 -11.93 -6.81
C SER A 8 8.09 -11.43 -6.95
N ASP A 9 7.67 -11.18 -8.19
CA ASP A 9 6.31 -10.72 -8.49
C ASP A 9 5.26 -11.67 -7.90
N ALA A 10 5.49 -12.98 -8.00
CA ALA A 10 4.64 -14.01 -7.40
C ALA A 10 4.45 -13.86 -5.89
N ARG A 11 5.50 -13.45 -5.15
CA ARG A 11 5.40 -13.22 -3.70
C ARG A 11 4.55 -11.99 -3.39
N VAL A 12 4.68 -10.93 -4.20
CA VAL A 12 3.90 -9.71 -4.05
C VAL A 12 2.42 -9.99 -4.34
N GLU A 13 2.13 -10.65 -5.45
CA GLU A 13 0.76 -11.04 -5.85
C GLU A 13 0.09 -11.93 -4.80
N GLN A 14 0.81 -12.92 -4.28
CA GLN A 14 0.28 -13.80 -3.22
C GLN A 14 -0.11 -13.01 -1.96
N LEU A 15 0.73 -12.08 -1.53
CA LEU A 15 0.44 -11.25 -0.34
C LEU A 15 -0.76 -10.34 -0.59
N LEU A 16 -0.84 -9.71 -1.77
CA LEU A 16 -1.98 -8.87 -2.13
C LEU A 16 -3.28 -9.66 -2.15
N ALA A 17 -3.29 -10.87 -2.73
CA ALA A 17 -4.46 -11.74 -2.76
C ALA A 17 -4.93 -12.13 -1.35
N GLN A 18 -4.00 -12.45 -0.45
CA GLN A 18 -4.33 -12.78 0.94
C GLN A 18 -4.94 -11.60 1.69
N LEU A 19 -4.40 -10.39 1.50
CA LEU A 19 -4.94 -9.18 2.12
C LEU A 19 -6.35 -8.84 1.57
N ALA A 20 -6.54 -8.94 0.26
CA ALA A 20 -7.84 -8.76 -0.37
C ALA A 20 -8.87 -9.76 0.17
N GLN A 21 -8.49 -11.04 0.28
CA GLN A 21 -9.36 -12.09 0.81
C GLN A 21 -9.82 -11.82 2.24
N VAL A 22 -8.97 -11.23 3.10
CA VAL A 22 -9.35 -10.86 4.46
C VAL A 22 -10.44 -9.80 4.45
N LEU A 23 -10.29 -8.75 3.63
CA LEU A 23 -11.28 -7.67 3.52
C LEU A 23 -12.60 -8.17 2.92
N GLU A 24 -12.53 -9.02 1.89
CA GLU A 24 -13.70 -9.64 1.26
C GLU A 24 -14.47 -10.55 2.23
N LYS A 25 -13.76 -11.37 3.02
CA LYS A 25 -14.36 -12.27 3.99
C LYS A 25 -15.14 -11.51 5.07
N ASP A 26 -14.61 -10.38 5.52
CA ASP A 26 -15.27 -9.51 6.50
C ASP A 26 -16.40 -8.67 5.88
N LYS A 27 -16.51 -8.66 4.54
CA LYS A 27 -17.40 -7.77 3.78
C LYS A 27 -17.19 -6.30 4.15
N ALA A 28 -15.94 -5.92 4.39
CA ALA A 28 -15.59 -4.57 4.79
C ALA A 28 -15.97 -3.58 3.67
N PRO A 29 -16.78 -2.54 3.95
CA PRO A 29 -17.05 -1.51 2.97
C PRO A 29 -15.77 -0.73 2.63
N THR A 30 -15.79 0.01 1.51
CA THR A 30 -14.61 0.69 0.98
C THR A 30 -13.99 1.66 1.98
N ASP A 31 -14.80 2.43 2.70
CA ASP A 31 -14.35 3.38 3.72
C ASP A 31 -13.64 2.68 4.89
N LEU A 32 -14.20 1.57 5.40
CA LEU A 32 -13.56 0.77 6.46
C LEU A 32 -12.25 0.15 5.97
N SER A 33 -12.24 -0.40 4.75
CA SER A 33 -11.06 -1.01 4.14
C SER A 33 -9.92 0.01 4.01
N LEU A 34 -10.22 1.21 3.50
CA LEU A 34 -9.24 2.30 3.38
C LEU A 34 -8.73 2.76 4.75
N MET A 35 -9.61 2.86 5.76
CA MET A 35 -9.22 3.23 7.12
C MET A 35 -8.24 2.21 7.73
N VAL A 36 -8.54 0.92 7.63
CA VAL A 36 -7.71 -0.14 8.21
C VAL A 36 -6.37 -0.26 7.49
N LEU A 37 -6.36 -0.19 6.16
CA LEU A 37 -5.11 -0.20 5.37
C LEU A 37 -4.24 1.03 5.70
N GLY A 38 -4.84 2.22 5.83
CA GLY A 38 -4.13 3.43 6.26
C GLY A 38 -3.52 3.30 7.65
N ASN A 39 -4.25 2.72 8.61
CA ASN A 39 -3.75 2.45 9.95
C ASN A 39 -2.59 1.44 9.94
N MET A 40 -2.66 0.40 9.10
CA MET A 40 -1.60 -0.58 8.95
C MET A 40 -0.32 0.05 8.42
N VAL A 41 -0.40 0.86 7.36
CA VAL A 41 0.75 1.62 6.82
C VAL A 41 1.33 2.55 7.88
N THR A 42 0.46 3.27 8.61
CA THR A 42 0.88 4.17 9.69
C THR A 42 1.62 3.43 10.80
N ASN A 43 1.13 2.25 11.18
CA ASN A 43 1.76 1.41 12.20
C ASN A 43 3.15 0.93 11.78
N LEU A 44 3.30 0.47 10.53
CA LEU A 44 4.59 0.06 9.96
C LEU A 44 5.61 1.21 9.98
N ILE A 45 5.20 2.40 9.53
CA ILE A 45 6.08 3.58 9.53
C ILE A 45 6.46 3.99 10.96
N ASN A 46 5.55 3.90 11.92
CA ASN A 46 5.85 4.29 13.30
C ASN A 46 6.68 3.26 14.07
N THR A 47 6.65 1.99 13.67
CA THR A 47 7.33 0.90 14.38
C THR A 47 8.69 0.60 13.76
N ASP A 48 8.75 0.46 12.43
CA ASP A 48 9.91 -0.12 11.75
C ASP A 48 10.81 0.92 11.06
N VAL A 49 10.43 2.21 11.12
CA VAL A 49 11.16 3.30 10.46
C VAL A 49 11.68 4.30 11.49
N ALA A 50 12.94 4.68 11.32
CA ALA A 50 13.60 5.67 12.17
C ALA A 50 12.81 6.99 12.17
N PRO A 51 12.62 7.65 13.33
CA PRO A 51 11.78 8.85 13.44
C PRO A 51 12.09 9.94 12.42
N ALA A 52 13.37 10.15 12.11
CA ALA A 52 13.83 11.14 11.14
C ALA A 52 13.36 10.87 9.70
N GLN A 53 13.07 9.62 9.34
CA GLN A 53 12.71 9.22 7.97
C GLN A 53 11.20 9.08 7.77
N ARG A 54 10.40 8.96 8.83
CA ARG A 54 8.96 8.66 8.76
C ARG A 54 8.18 9.61 7.87
N ARG A 55 8.37 10.93 8.05
CA ARG A 55 7.67 11.95 7.27
C ARG A 55 8.03 11.90 5.79
N SER A 56 9.31 11.70 5.48
CA SER A 56 9.78 11.60 4.10
C SER A 56 9.21 10.36 3.43
N LEU A 57 9.25 9.21 4.11
CA LEU A 57 8.73 7.95 3.59
C LEU A 57 7.21 8.00 3.38
N ALA A 58 6.46 8.55 4.35
CA ALA A 58 5.01 8.71 4.23
C ALA A 58 4.64 9.61 3.03
N ARG A 59 5.40 10.69 2.79
CA ARG A 59 5.21 11.55 1.63
C ARG A 59 5.44 10.80 0.32
N SER A 60 6.57 10.12 0.18
CA SER A 60 6.88 9.35 -1.03
C SER A 60 5.87 8.23 -1.28
N PHE A 61 5.36 7.59 -0.22
CA PHE A 61 4.27 6.61 -0.34
C PHE A 61 2.99 7.24 -0.86
N ALA A 62 2.59 8.41 -0.34
CA ALA A 62 1.40 9.12 -0.79
C ALA A 62 1.52 9.58 -2.26
N GLU A 63 2.69 10.08 -2.67
CA GLU A 63 2.98 10.45 -4.06
C GLU A 63 2.89 9.23 -5.00
N ALA A 64 3.47 8.09 -4.60
CA ALA A 64 3.38 6.84 -5.36
C ALA A 64 1.92 6.36 -5.51
N LEU A 65 1.13 6.44 -4.43
CA LEU A 65 -0.29 6.12 -4.46
C LEU A 65 -1.04 7.03 -5.43
N GLN A 66 -0.85 8.35 -5.35
CA GLN A 66 -1.46 9.31 -6.27
C GLN A 66 -1.09 9.03 -7.72
N SER A 67 0.16 8.68 -8.00
CA SER A 67 0.60 8.35 -9.37
C SER A 67 0.02 7.04 -9.92
N SER A 68 -0.42 6.14 -9.03
CA SER A 68 -0.95 4.82 -9.39
C SER A 68 -2.46 4.82 -9.58
N VAL A 69 -3.16 5.78 -8.98
CA VAL A 69 -4.59 6.03 -9.25
C VAL A 69 -4.68 6.71 -10.61
N ARG A 70 -5.21 5.98 -11.59
CA ARG A 70 -5.46 6.52 -12.92
C ARG A 70 -6.75 7.34 -12.89
N ASP A 71 -6.71 8.52 -13.51
CA ASP A 71 -7.94 9.13 -13.98
C ASP A 71 -8.35 8.38 -15.25
N ASP A 72 -9.57 7.84 -15.29
CA ASP A 72 -10.15 7.17 -16.47
C ASP A 72 -10.26 8.10 -17.71
N ASN A 73 -9.75 9.34 -17.63
CA ASN A 73 -9.69 10.32 -18.72
C ASN A 73 -8.36 10.30 -19.50
N ALA A 74 -7.46 9.35 -19.24
CA ALA A 74 -6.28 9.13 -20.07
C ALA A 74 -6.64 8.23 -21.27
N HIS A 75 -7.23 8.86 -22.32
CA HIS A 75 -7.43 8.40 -23.71
C HIS A 75 -7.68 6.92 -24.00
#